data_AF-A0A951XWZ5-F1
#
_entry.id   AF-A0A951XWZ5-F1
#
_cell.length_a   1.000
_cell.length_b   1.000
_cell.length_c   1.000
_cell.angle_alpha   90.00
_cell.angle_beta   90.00
_cell.angle_gamma   90.00
#
_symmetry.space_group_name_H-M   'P 1'
#
loop_
_entity.id
_entity.type
_entity.pdbx_description
1 polymer ?
#
loop_
_entity_poly.entity_id
_entity_poly.type
_entity_poly.pdbx_seq_one_letter_code
_entity_poly.pdbx_strand_id
1 'polypeptide(L)'
;MQAPRWLSNWLERHRSTPSLVLHAIGIPLTIAAVVLAVWQLWLAQADPAWWGLWWRPAGLLVVGYVLQYVGHVHEGNDMGEVVLIKKLLGRPYVAVSPRYARRPGEE
;
A
#
# COMPACT_ATOMS: atom_id res chain seq x y z
N MET A 1 -22.94 -8.58 -10.43
CA MET A 1 -22.31 -7.28 -10.73
C MET A 1 -20.81 -7.51 -10.83
N GLN A 2 -20.17 -7.07 -11.90
CA GLN A 2 -18.70 -7.21 -12.03
C GLN A 2 -18.03 -6.19 -11.11
N ALA A 3 -17.00 -6.61 -10.38
CA ALA A 3 -16.22 -5.70 -9.55
C ALA A 3 -15.46 -4.68 -10.43
N PRO A 4 -15.26 -3.43 -9.96
CA PRO A 4 -14.42 -2.46 -10.64
C PRO A 4 -13.01 -3.02 -10.87
N ARG A 5 -12.38 -2.69 -12.00
CA ARG A 5 -11.06 -3.22 -12.37
C ARG A 5 -9.98 -3.02 -11.30
N TRP A 6 -9.99 -1.87 -10.62
CA TRP A 6 -9.05 -1.59 -9.54
C TRP A 6 -9.22 -2.55 -8.35
N LEU A 7 -10.47 -2.91 -8.02
CA LEU A 7 -10.78 -3.83 -6.94
C LEU A 7 -10.40 -5.26 -7.33
N SER A 8 -10.71 -5.66 -8.57
CA SER A 8 -10.30 -6.97 -9.09
C SER A 8 -8.78 -7.14 -9.08
N ASN A 9 -8.04 -6.14 -9.55
CA ASN A 9 -6.57 -6.14 -9.51
C ASN A 9 -6.03 -6.15 -8.08
N TRP A 10 -6.70 -5.45 -7.14
CA TRP A 10 -6.31 -5.46 -5.74
C TRP A 10 -6.53 -6.84 -5.12
N LEU A 11 -7.69 -7.46 -5.32
CA LEU A 11 -7.99 -8.81 -4.82
C LEU A 11 -7.07 -9.87 -5.43
N GLU A 12 -6.69 -9.73 -6.70
CA GLU A 12 -5.76 -10.65 -7.35
C GLU A 12 -4.36 -10.63 -6.72
N ARG A 13 -3.91 -9.45 -6.26
CA ARG A 13 -2.61 -9.25 -5.62
C ARG A 13 -2.59 -9.55 -4.13
N HIS A 14 -3.74 -9.69 -3.48
CA HIS A 14 -3.84 -9.93 -2.04
C HIS A 14 -4.81 -11.09 -1.80
N ARG A 15 -4.34 -12.31 -2.00
CA ARG A 15 -5.19 -13.51 -1.84
C ARG A 15 -5.15 -14.07 -0.43
N SER A 16 -4.09 -13.79 0.33
CA SER A 16 -3.98 -14.28 1.69
C SER A 16 -4.75 -13.39 2.67
N THR A 17 -5.42 -14.01 3.66
CA THR A 17 -6.15 -13.26 4.70
C THR A 17 -5.25 -12.28 5.47
N PRO A 18 -4.03 -12.64 5.89
CA PRO A 18 -3.13 -11.68 6.53
C PRO A 18 -2.80 -10.48 5.63
N SER A 19 -2.51 -10.73 4.34
CA SER A 19 -2.20 -9.69 3.37
C SER A 19 -3.37 -8.72 3.18
N LEU A 20 -4.59 -9.26 3.04
CA LEU A 20 -5.82 -8.48 2.93
C LEU A 20 -6.07 -7.59 4.16
N VAL A 21 -5.98 -8.16 5.37
CA VAL A 21 -6.22 -7.42 6.62
C VAL A 21 -5.19 -6.31 6.80
N LEU A 22 -3.91 -6.62 6.59
CA LEU A 22 -2.83 -5.64 6.71
C LEU A 22 -3.00 -4.48 5.73
N HIS A 23 -3.42 -4.75 4.49
CA HIS A 23 -3.70 -3.69 3.51
C HIS A 23 -4.98 -2.92 3.82
N ALA A 24 -6.03 -3.60 4.26
CA ALA A 24 -7.29 -2.96 4.63
C ALA A 24 -7.11 -1.96 5.78
N ILE A 25 -6.10 -2.14 6.64
CA ILE A 25 -5.72 -1.18 7.69
C ILE A 25 -4.66 -0.19 7.18
N GLY A 26 -3.61 -0.66 6.51
CA GLY A 26 -2.47 0.15 6.11
C GLY A 26 -2.80 1.22 5.05
N ILE A 27 -3.72 0.91 4.12
CA ILE A 27 -4.16 1.86 3.08
C ILE A 27 -4.89 3.06 3.72
N PRO A 28 -5.94 2.89 4.56
CA PRO A 28 -6.56 4.00 5.26
C PRO A 28 -5.57 4.84 6.09
N LEU A 29 -4.62 4.21 6.79
CA LEU A 29 -3.61 4.94 7.57
C LEU A 29 -2.71 5.81 6.67
N THR A 30 -2.31 5.30 5.52
CA THR A 30 -1.50 6.04 4.54
C THR A 30 -2.26 7.21 3.93
N ILE A 31 -3.55 7.01 3.61
CA ILE A 31 -4.43 8.10 3.14
C ILE A 31 -4.60 9.15 4.23
N ALA A 32 -4.88 8.73 5.46
CA ALA A 32 -5.04 9.63 6.61
C ALA A 32 -3.76 10.43 6.88
N ALA A 33 -2.58 9.81 6.71
CA ALA A 33 -1.30 10.48 6.83
C ALA A 33 -1.18 11.66 5.85
N VAL A 34 -1.52 11.45 4.58
CA VAL A 34 -1.47 12.50 3.54
C VAL A 34 -2.48 13.61 3.82
N VAL A 35 -3.72 13.25 4.14
CA VAL A 35 -4.77 14.23 4.50
C VAL A 35 -4.34 15.06 5.70
N LEU A 36 -3.81 14.42 6.75
CA LEU A 36 -3.33 15.10 7.95
C LEU A 36 -2.12 15.99 7.65
N ALA A 37 -1.19 15.55 6.81
CA ALA A 37 -0.04 16.36 6.41
C ALA A 37 -0.48 17.63 5.68
N VAL A 38 -1.37 17.52 4.68
CA VAL A 38 -1.91 18.67 3.94
C VAL A 38 -2.66 19.62 4.88
N TRP A 39 -3.49 19.07 5.78
CA TRP A 39 -4.22 19.86 6.75
C TRP A 39 -3.30 20.62 7.72
N GLN A 40 -2.26 19.96 8.25
CA GLN A 40 -1.28 20.60 9.12
C GLN A 40 -0.48 21.67 8.40
N LEU A 41 -0.07 21.44 7.14
CA LEU A 41 0.63 22.44 6.33
C LEU A 41 -0.24 23.67 6.04
N TRP A 42 -1.56 23.49 5.89
CA TRP A 42 -2.49 24.60 5.75
C TRP A 42 -2.63 25.41 7.04
N LEU A 43 -2.76 24.75 8.20
CA LEU A 43 -2.81 25.42 9.50
C LEU A 43 -1.49 26.10 9.87
N ALA A 44 -0.36 25.54 9.44
CA ALA A 44 0.97 26.11 9.66
C ALA A 44 1.17 27.49 9.01
N GLN A 45 0.31 27.86 8.05
CA GLN A 45 0.29 29.22 7.47
C GLN A 45 -0.17 30.26 8.50
N ALA A 46 -1.06 29.88 9.43
CA ALA A 46 -1.59 30.76 10.46
C ALA A 46 -0.77 30.69 11.75
N ASP A 47 -0.29 29.50 12.12
CA ASP A 47 0.58 29.30 13.29
C ASP A 47 1.64 28.21 13.01
N PRO A 48 2.94 28.58 12.92
CA PRO A 48 4.02 27.63 12.68
C PRO A 48 4.10 26.48 13.70
N ALA A 49 3.52 26.63 14.90
CA ALA A 49 3.47 25.58 15.91
C ALA A 49 2.76 24.30 15.42
N TRP A 50 1.83 24.42 14.46
CA TRP A 50 1.19 23.26 13.84
C TRP A 50 2.18 22.33 13.14
N TRP A 51 3.29 22.88 12.60
CA TRP A 51 4.34 22.06 12.00
C TRP A 51 5.19 21.32 13.05
N GLY A 52 5.22 21.77 14.31
CA GLY A 52 5.83 21.02 15.42
C GLY A 52 5.22 19.63 15.63
N LEU A 53 4.05 19.36 15.05
CA LEU A 53 3.34 18.08 15.10
C LEU A 53 3.55 17.21 13.85
N TRP A 54 4.59 17.49 13.05
CA TRP A 54 4.95 16.76 11.81
C TRP A 54 5.09 15.24 11.99
N TRP A 55 5.45 14.80 13.20
CA TRP A 55 5.63 13.39 13.51
C TRP A 55 4.31 12.61 13.43
N ARG A 56 3.15 13.28 13.53
CA ARG A 56 1.83 12.62 13.44
C ARG A 56 1.55 12.06 12.04
N PRO A 57 1.55 12.88 10.96
CA PRO A 57 1.40 12.33 9.62
C PRO A 57 2.57 11.41 9.25
N ALA A 58 3.80 11.72 9.67
CA ALA A 58 4.95 10.82 9.42
C ALA A 58 4.76 9.45 10.08
N GLY A 59 4.29 9.40 11.34
CA GLY A 59 4.02 8.17 12.06
C GLY A 59 2.90 7.35 11.42
N LEU A 60 1.80 7.99 11.03
CA LEU A 60 0.72 7.33 10.29
C LEU A 60 1.22 6.74 8.96
N LEU A 61 2.04 7.50 8.23
CA LEU A 61 2.63 7.06 6.97
C LEU A 61 3.54 5.85 7.19
N VAL A 62 4.47 5.93 8.16
CA VAL A 62 5.40 4.83 8.46
C VAL A 62 4.65 3.57 8.88
N VAL A 63 3.71 3.68 9.83
CA VAL A 63 2.93 2.51 10.30
C VAL A 63 2.09 1.95 9.17
N GLY A 64 1.36 2.80 8.44
CA GLY A 64 0.53 2.37 7.31
C GLY A 64 1.32 1.68 6.20
N TYR A 65 2.51 2.21 5.88
CA TYR A 65 3.40 1.66 4.89
C TYR A 65 4.01 0.32 5.35
N VAL A 66 4.46 0.23 6.61
CA VAL A 66 5.02 -1.02 7.17
C VAL A 66 3.99 -2.14 7.17
N LEU A 67 2.72 -1.87 7.51
CA LEU A 67 1.66 -2.88 7.44
C LEU A 67 1.48 -3.42 6.01
N GLN A 68 1.41 -2.54 5.02
CA GLN A 68 1.31 -2.93 3.61
C GLN A 68 2.53 -3.72 3.15
N TYR A 69 3.74 -3.27 3.51
CA TYR A 69 4.98 -3.96 3.22
C TYR A 69 4.98 -5.39 3.81
N VAL A 70 4.61 -5.55 5.07
CA VAL A 70 4.52 -6.88 5.71
C VAL A 70 3.48 -7.76 4.99
N GLY A 71 2.35 -7.17 4.58
CA GLY A 71 1.35 -7.88 3.76
C GLY A 71 1.94 -8.40 2.45
N HIS A 72 2.69 -7.56 1.74
CA HIS A 72 3.37 -7.92 0.48
C HIS A 72 4.48 -8.97 0.67
N VAL A 73 5.28 -8.86 1.74
CA VAL A 73 6.29 -9.87 2.09
C VAL A 73 5.63 -11.22 2.37
N HIS A 74 4.53 -11.21 3.13
CA HIS A 74 3.79 -12.43 3.44
C HIS A 74 3.14 -13.03 2.20
N GLU A 75 2.51 -12.22 1.35
CA GLU A 75 1.92 -12.64 0.07
C GLU A 75 2.98 -13.22 -0.89
N GLY A 76 4.18 -12.62 -0.91
CA GLY A 76 5.28 -12.98 -1.81
C GLY A 76 5.25 -12.22 -3.13
N ASN A 77 4.78 -10.97 -3.13
CA ASN A 77 4.80 -10.07 -4.28
C ASN A 77 5.42 -8.71 -3.93
N ASP A 78 5.83 -7.97 -4.97
CA ASP A 78 6.37 -6.62 -4.85
C ASP A 78 5.25 -5.60 -4.61
N MET A 79 5.57 -4.54 -3.87
CA MET A 79 4.69 -3.37 -3.69
C MET A 79 4.44 -2.66 -5.02
N GLY A 80 3.30 -1.98 -5.18
CA GLY A 80 2.89 -1.40 -6.48
C GLY A 80 3.88 -0.35 -7.03
N GLU A 81 4.37 0.52 -6.16
CA GLU A 81 5.40 1.51 -6.43
C GLU A 81 6.75 0.87 -6.76
N VAL A 82 7.11 -0.22 -6.09
CA VAL A 82 8.32 -1.00 -6.39
C VAL A 82 8.21 -1.66 -7.76
N VAL A 83 7.05 -2.22 -8.10
CA VAL A 83 6.75 -2.74 -9.44
C VAL A 83 6.90 -1.65 -10.49
N LEU A 84 6.34 -0.46 -10.25
CA LEU A 84 6.45 0.68 -11.16
C LEU A 84 7.91 1.08 -11.36
N ILE A 85 8.68 1.24 -10.29
CA ILE A 85 10.11 1.59 -10.35
C ILE A 85 10.90 0.51 -11.10
N LYS A 86 10.73 -0.77 -10.75
CA LYS A 86 11.39 -1.89 -11.43
C LYS A 86 11.05 -1.92 -12.91
N LYS A 87 9.78 -1.71 -13.27
CA LYS A 87 9.32 -1.63 -14.66
C LYS A 87 9.98 -0.48 -15.42
N LEU A 88 10.06 0.71 -14.82
CA LEU A 88 10.74 1.86 -15.41
C LEU A 88 12.25 1.60 -15.62
N LEU A 89 12.85 0.78 -14.77
CA LEU A 89 14.26 0.38 -14.85
C LEU A 89 14.51 -0.89 -15.69
N GLY A 90 13.48 -1.47 -16.31
CA GLY A 90 13.60 -2.73 -17.06
C GLY A 90 14.02 -3.94 -16.20
N ARG A 91 13.76 -3.90 -14.88
CA ARG A 91 14.10 -4.96 -13.91
C ARG A 91 12.94 -5.95 -13.75
N PRO A 92 13.24 -7.23 -13.47
CA PRO A 92 12.21 -8.21 -13.15
C PRO A 92 11.47 -7.83 -11.86
N TYR A 93 10.16 -8.03 -11.84
CA TYR A 93 9.27 -7.76 -10.70
C TYR A 93 8.21 -8.84 -10.54
N VAL A 94 7.65 -8.96 -9.35
CA VAL A 94 6.58 -9.91 -9.03
C VAL A 94 5.31 -9.14 -8.68
N ALA A 95 4.38 -9.00 -9.63
CA ALA A 95 3.12 -8.28 -9.37
C ALA A 95 2.09 -9.13 -8.60
N VAL A 96 1.99 -10.41 -8.95
CA VAL A 96 1.12 -11.42 -8.33
C VAL A 96 2.02 -12.55 -7.85
N SER A 97 1.78 -13.03 -6.64
CA SER A 97 2.62 -14.08 -6.03
C SER A 97 2.53 -15.38 -6.82
N PRO A 98 3.67 -16.01 -7.18
CA PRO A 98 3.70 -17.30 -7.87
C PRO A 98 3.04 -18.43 -7.07
N ARG A 99 2.91 -18.29 -5.75
CA ARG A 99 2.26 -19.27 -4.86
C ARG A 99 0.83 -19.58 -5.26
N TYR A 100 0.19 -18.64 -5.95
CA TYR A 100 -1.19 -18.74 -6.37
C TYR A 100 -1.35 -18.78 -7.90
N ALA A 101 -0.25 -18.95 -8.65
CA ALA A 101 -0.34 -19.34 -10.05
C ALA A 101 -0.90 -20.76 -10.11
N ARG A 102 -1.90 -21.02 -10.96
CA ARG A 102 -2.41 -22.38 -11.17
C ARG A 102 -1.26 -23.28 -11.62
N ARG A 103 -1.19 -24.49 -11.07
CA ARG A 103 -0.27 -25.51 -11.60
C ARG A 103 -0.76 -25.93 -12.99
N PRO A 104 0.13 -26.14 -13.97
CA PRO A 104 -0.26 -26.76 -15.23
C PRO A 104 -0.86 -28.14 -14.95
N GLY A 105 -2.14 -28.36 -15.28
CA GLY A 105 -2.82 -29.66 -15.16
C GLY A 105 -3.95 -29.77 -14.12
N GLU A 106 -4.28 -28.70 -13.40
CA GLU A 106 -5.48 -28.65 -12.56
C GLU A 106 -6.63 -28.03 -13.37
N GLU A 107 -7.44 -28.87 -14.04
CA GLU A 107 -8.74 -28.53 -14.67
C GLU A 107 -9.89 -28.57 -13.68
#